data_AF-A0A356VYX2-F1
#
_entry.id   AF-A0A356VYX2-F1
#
_cell.length_a   1.000
_cell.length_b   1.000
_cell.length_c   1.000
_cell.angle_alpha   90.00
_cell.angle_beta   90.00
_cell.angle_gamma   90.00
#
_symmetry.space_group_name_H-M   'P 1'
#
loop_
_entity.id
_entity.type
_entity.pdbx_description
1 polymer ?
#
loop_
_entity_poly.entity_id
_entity_poly.type
_entity_poly.pdbx_seq_one_letter_code
_entity_poly.pdbx_strand_id
1 'polypeptide(L)'
;MILLPAIDLKDGKCVRLRRGDFSTAEQVAGDPLETARAFRAAGARWLHVVDLDGAKKGAPVQSELIFRIARSSGLAVEVGGGIRSMEAVDRYLQNGISRVILGTAAIDSPDFVRAAVEKHGEKIAVGIDAKDGMAARNGWTGTSGAFYIDLAQRMERLGVKYIIFTDIGRDGMLSGPNLEQLDRLNQAVPCRVTASGGVANLKDVANLLDLGLYGAICGRALYAGTLDLKAAVALCGSGKKRAPEDDKMNRFTDRLFRKSELVPAVIQEAGTGQVLMVAYMNRESFRRTLATGYTWFYSRSRKKLWNKGETSGHFQKVLRVWSDCDDDTLLLSVEQTGPACHTGHHSCFFHKIWGNFDA
;
A
#
# COMPACT_ATOMS: atom_id res chain seq x y z
N MET A 1 -5.20 -6.53 -6.32
CA MET A 1 -5.05 -5.06 -6.42
C MET A 1 -6.04 -4.55 -7.47
N ILE A 2 -6.64 -3.37 -7.29
CA ILE A 2 -7.54 -2.74 -8.26
C ILE A 2 -6.72 -1.87 -9.22
N LEU A 3 -6.97 -1.95 -10.52
CA LEU A 3 -6.42 -0.99 -11.49
C LEU A 3 -7.45 0.09 -11.80
N LEU A 4 -7.02 1.34 -11.69
CA LEU A 4 -7.81 2.54 -11.92
C LEU A 4 -7.20 3.28 -13.13
N PRO A 5 -7.60 2.96 -14.37
CA PRO A 5 -7.25 3.81 -15.50
C PRO A 5 -7.70 5.25 -15.24
N ALA A 6 -6.87 6.21 -15.62
CA ALA A 6 -7.10 7.61 -15.29
C ALA A 6 -7.40 8.49 -16.50
N ILE A 7 -8.38 9.38 -16.34
CA ILE A 7 -8.69 10.48 -17.25
C ILE A 7 -8.51 11.79 -16.51
N ASP A 8 -7.56 12.61 -16.95
CA ASP A 8 -7.47 13.99 -16.51
C ASP A 8 -8.24 14.86 -17.51
N LEU A 9 -9.16 15.68 -17.02
CA LEU A 9 -10.04 16.50 -17.84
C LEU A 9 -9.59 17.95 -17.80
N LYS A 10 -9.39 18.54 -18.99
CA LYS A 10 -9.18 19.98 -19.17
C LYS A 10 -9.94 20.44 -20.41
N ASP A 11 -10.71 21.51 -20.29
CA ASP A 11 -11.56 22.06 -21.37
C ASP A 11 -12.45 20.98 -22.02
N GLY A 12 -12.97 20.03 -21.23
CA GLY A 12 -13.80 18.92 -21.68
C GLY A 12 -13.05 17.78 -22.39
N LYS A 13 -11.72 17.82 -22.44
CA LYS A 13 -10.88 16.86 -23.18
C LYS A 13 -10.02 16.00 -22.26
N CYS A 14 -9.73 14.78 -22.70
CA CYS A 14 -8.73 13.92 -22.06
C CYS A 14 -7.32 14.46 -22.32
N VAL A 15 -6.67 14.95 -21.27
CA VAL A 15 -5.31 15.48 -21.37
C VAL A 15 -4.34 14.74 -20.46
N ARG A 16 -3.05 14.97 -20.68
CA ARG A 16 -2.00 14.67 -19.70
C ARG A 16 -1.09 15.86 -19.50
N LEU A 17 -0.66 16.02 -18.24
CA LEU A 17 0.36 16.97 -17.84
C LEU A 17 1.67 16.20 -17.59
N ARG A 18 2.81 16.84 -17.83
CA ARG A 18 4.11 16.35 -17.37
C ARG A 18 4.37 16.93 -15.98
N ARG A 19 4.48 16.06 -14.97
CA ARG A 19 4.72 16.47 -13.57
C ARG A 19 3.72 17.54 -13.08
N GLY A 20 2.45 17.44 -13.48
CA GLY A 20 1.41 18.38 -13.09
C GLY A 20 1.51 19.79 -13.70
N ASP A 21 2.41 20.02 -14.65
CA ASP A 21 2.56 21.33 -15.29
C ASP A 21 1.46 21.56 -16.34
N PHE A 22 0.54 22.48 -16.04
CA PHE A 22 -0.57 22.87 -16.90
C PHE A 22 -0.14 23.41 -18.27
N SER A 23 1.06 23.97 -18.40
CA SER A 23 1.59 24.44 -19.69
C SER A 23 1.92 23.30 -20.65
N THR A 24 2.13 22.10 -20.12
CA THR A 24 2.49 20.89 -20.88
C THR A 24 1.27 20.04 -21.26
N ALA A 25 0.06 20.58 -21.11
CA ALA A 25 -1.18 19.86 -21.37
C ALA A 25 -1.26 19.41 -22.84
N GLU A 26 -1.29 18.10 -23.03
CA GLU A 26 -1.43 17.46 -24.34
C GLU A 26 -2.70 16.62 -24.37
N GLN A 27 -3.47 16.71 -25.45
CA GLN A 27 -4.63 15.84 -25.64
C GLN A 27 -4.16 14.42 -25.96
N VAL A 28 -4.56 13.45 -25.15
CA VAL A 28 -4.11 12.05 -25.25
C VAL A 28 -5.16 11.09 -25.76
N ALA A 29 -6.43 11.52 -25.81
CA ALA A 29 -7.53 10.73 -26.33
C ALA A 29 -8.65 11.64 -26.87
N GLY A 30 -9.58 11.03 -27.61
CA GLY A 30 -10.77 11.68 -28.15
C GLY A 30 -11.82 11.96 -27.07
N ASP A 31 -13.03 11.42 -27.26
CA ASP A 31 -14.14 11.61 -26.32
C ASP A 31 -13.86 10.92 -24.95
N PRO A 32 -14.07 11.60 -23.81
CA PRO A 32 -13.85 11.03 -22.49
C PRO A 32 -14.74 9.83 -22.14
N LEU A 33 -16.00 9.83 -22.59
CA LEU A 33 -16.91 8.71 -22.32
C LEU A 33 -16.52 7.48 -23.15
N GLU A 34 -16.16 7.66 -24.41
CA GLU A 34 -15.65 6.56 -25.25
C GLU A 34 -14.34 6.00 -24.70
N THR A 35 -13.45 6.87 -24.20
CA THR A 35 -12.22 6.45 -23.52
C THR A 35 -12.52 5.61 -22.28
N ALA A 36 -13.47 6.04 -21.44
CA ALA A 36 -13.92 5.26 -20.28
C ALA A 36 -14.55 3.92 -20.68
N ARG A 37 -15.34 3.87 -21.75
CA ARG A 37 -15.91 2.63 -22.29
C ARG A 37 -14.85 1.67 -22.80
N ALA A 38 -13.80 2.17 -23.45
CA ALA A 38 -12.66 1.36 -23.86
C ALA A 38 -11.94 0.73 -22.66
N PHE A 39 -11.73 1.50 -21.58
CA PHE A 39 -11.19 0.95 -20.33
C PHE A 39 -12.09 -0.13 -19.71
N ARG A 40 -13.41 0.06 -19.73
CA ARG A 40 -14.37 -0.96 -19.30
C ARG A 40 -14.25 -2.23 -20.16
N ALA A 41 -14.18 -2.10 -21.48
CA ALA A 41 -14.02 -3.22 -22.40
C ALA A 41 -12.71 -3.99 -22.17
N ALA A 42 -11.65 -3.30 -21.74
CA ALA A 42 -10.40 -3.91 -21.32
C ALA A 42 -10.45 -4.62 -19.95
N GLY A 43 -11.59 -4.57 -19.24
CA GLY A 43 -11.82 -5.28 -17.99
C GLY A 43 -11.69 -4.43 -16.73
N ALA A 44 -11.44 -3.12 -16.85
CA ALA A 44 -11.44 -2.24 -15.69
C ALA A 44 -12.83 -2.21 -15.00
N ARG A 45 -12.81 -2.05 -13.67
CA ARG A 45 -14.04 -1.90 -12.86
C ARG A 45 -14.15 -0.51 -12.24
N TRP A 46 -13.04 0.19 -12.13
CA TRP A 46 -12.92 1.53 -11.59
C TRP A 46 -12.33 2.48 -12.62
N LEU A 47 -12.66 3.76 -12.49
CA LEU A 47 -12.10 4.86 -13.26
C LEU A 47 -11.67 5.95 -12.28
N HIS A 48 -10.46 6.46 -12.45
CA HIS A 48 -9.98 7.65 -11.75
C HIS A 48 -10.15 8.87 -12.65
N VAL A 49 -10.84 9.91 -12.18
CA VAL A 49 -11.07 11.13 -12.96
C VAL A 49 -10.60 12.35 -12.18
N VAL A 50 -9.83 13.21 -12.83
CA VAL A 50 -9.38 14.49 -12.25
C VAL A 50 -9.95 15.65 -13.07
N ASP A 51 -10.74 16.51 -12.42
CA ASP A 51 -11.12 17.82 -12.99
C ASP A 51 -9.96 18.81 -12.80
N LEU A 52 -9.09 18.95 -13.80
CA LEU A 52 -7.93 19.83 -13.72
C LEU A 52 -8.33 21.31 -13.69
N ASP A 53 -9.37 21.68 -14.42
CA ASP A 53 -9.93 23.04 -14.38
C ASP A 53 -10.50 23.35 -12.99
N GLY A 54 -11.20 22.37 -12.40
CA GLY A 54 -11.68 22.47 -11.04
C GLY A 54 -10.56 22.53 -10.00
N ALA A 55 -9.50 21.74 -10.17
CA ALA A 55 -8.32 21.78 -9.31
C ALA A 55 -7.66 23.17 -9.32
N LYS A 56 -7.53 23.79 -10.51
CA LYS A 56 -6.95 25.13 -10.68
C LYS A 56 -7.87 26.23 -10.14
N LYS A 57 -9.17 26.17 -10.42
CA LYS A 57 -10.16 27.16 -9.99
C LYS A 57 -10.49 27.06 -8.49
N GLY A 58 -10.34 25.86 -7.92
CA GLY A 58 -10.73 25.58 -6.54
C GLY A 58 -12.23 25.33 -6.33
N ALA A 59 -12.95 25.03 -7.40
CA ALA A 59 -14.36 24.67 -7.39
C ALA A 59 -14.64 23.75 -8.59
N PRO A 60 -15.56 22.78 -8.52
CA PRO A 60 -15.87 21.90 -9.64
C PRO A 60 -16.26 22.68 -10.91
N VAL A 61 -15.69 22.30 -12.06
CA VAL A 61 -15.95 22.94 -13.37
C VAL A 61 -16.63 21.96 -14.33
N GLN A 62 -16.22 20.69 -14.33
CA GLN A 62 -16.61 19.70 -15.35
C GLN A 62 -17.60 18.65 -14.83
N SER A 63 -18.37 18.97 -13.77
CA SER A 63 -19.21 18.00 -13.07
C SER A 63 -20.22 17.27 -13.96
N GLU A 64 -20.90 17.96 -14.88
CA GLU A 64 -21.92 17.34 -15.75
C GLU A 64 -21.32 16.29 -16.69
N LEU A 65 -20.12 16.56 -17.24
CA LEU A 65 -19.39 15.60 -18.04
C LEU A 65 -18.99 14.37 -17.20
N ILE A 66 -18.50 14.60 -15.98
CA ILE A 66 -18.11 13.54 -15.05
C ILE A 66 -19.32 12.68 -14.64
N PHE A 67 -20.49 13.29 -14.40
CA PHE A 67 -21.73 12.54 -14.12
C PHE A 67 -22.16 11.68 -15.30
N ARG A 68 -22.06 12.21 -16.53
CA ARG A 68 -22.35 11.45 -17.75
C ARG A 68 -21.42 10.23 -17.87
N ILE A 69 -20.13 10.39 -17.59
CA ILE A 69 -19.15 9.29 -17.58
C ILE A 69 -19.56 8.25 -16.54
N ALA A 70 -19.86 8.65 -15.30
CA ALA A 70 -20.22 7.74 -14.23
C ALA A 70 -21.49 6.92 -14.56
N ARG A 71 -22.51 7.56 -15.14
CA ARG A 71 -23.77 6.89 -15.50
C ARG A 71 -23.64 5.95 -16.72
N SER A 72 -22.75 6.26 -17.66
CA SER A 72 -22.78 5.65 -19.00
C SER A 72 -21.57 4.78 -19.36
N SER A 73 -20.52 4.78 -18.53
CA SER A 73 -19.30 3.98 -18.76
C SER A 73 -19.39 2.55 -18.23
N GLY A 74 -20.27 2.28 -17.26
CA GLY A 74 -20.33 1.00 -16.55
C GLY A 74 -19.17 0.77 -15.56
N LEU A 75 -18.39 1.81 -15.25
CA LEU A 75 -17.31 1.82 -14.27
C LEU A 75 -17.77 2.50 -12.97
N ALA A 76 -17.25 2.03 -11.83
CA ALA A 76 -17.27 2.83 -10.61
C ALA A 76 -16.30 4.00 -10.80
N VAL A 77 -16.75 5.23 -10.56
CA VAL A 77 -15.92 6.43 -10.77
C VAL A 77 -15.48 6.99 -9.43
N GLU A 78 -14.18 7.25 -9.30
CA GLU A 78 -13.67 8.17 -8.30
C GLU A 78 -13.26 9.49 -8.93
N VAL A 79 -13.49 10.60 -8.21
CA VAL A 79 -13.24 11.95 -8.73
C VAL A 79 -12.45 12.80 -7.76
N GLY A 80 -11.46 13.51 -8.29
CA GLY A 80 -10.76 14.61 -7.62
C GLY A 80 -10.80 15.89 -8.46
N GLY A 81 -10.37 17.00 -7.86
CA GLY A 81 -10.25 18.30 -8.52
C GLY A 81 -11.30 19.32 -8.06
N GLY A 82 -10.85 20.33 -7.31
CA GLY A 82 -11.69 21.49 -6.93
C GLY A 82 -12.74 21.24 -5.85
N ILE A 83 -12.76 20.07 -5.21
CA ILE A 83 -13.78 19.72 -4.21
C ILE A 83 -13.36 20.28 -2.85
N ARG A 84 -14.00 21.37 -2.42
CA ARG A 84 -13.65 22.13 -1.20
C ARG A 84 -14.80 22.35 -0.22
N SER A 85 -15.97 21.78 -0.47
CA SER A 85 -17.15 21.95 0.39
C SER A 85 -17.98 20.66 0.46
N MET A 86 -18.80 20.55 1.51
CA MET A 86 -19.66 19.37 1.72
C MET A 86 -20.73 19.27 0.64
N GLU A 87 -21.25 20.41 0.17
CA GLU A 87 -22.24 20.47 -0.90
C GLU A 87 -21.67 19.88 -2.21
N ALA A 88 -20.39 20.15 -2.51
CA ALA A 88 -19.72 19.56 -3.66
C ALA A 88 -19.57 18.03 -3.50
N VAL A 89 -19.18 17.56 -2.31
CA VAL A 89 -19.09 16.12 -1.99
C VAL A 89 -20.45 15.44 -2.18
N ASP A 90 -21.50 15.99 -1.55
CA ASP A 90 -22.88 15.50 -1.65
C ASP A 90 -23.35 15.44 -3.10
N ARG A 91 -23.14 16.52 -3.86
CA ARG A 91 -23.55 16.59 -5.26
C ARG A 91 -22.88 15.50 -6.10
N TYR A 92 -21.58 15.26 -5.93
CA TYR A 92 -20.89 14.19 -6.66
C TYR A 92 -21.46 12.81 -6.31
N LEU A 93 -21.58 12.50 -5.02
CA LEU A 93 -22.06 11.19 -4.57
C LEU A 93 -23.52 10.91 -4.97
N GLN A 94 -24.40 11.92 -4.89
CA GLN A 94 -25.80 11.82 -5.33
C GLN A 94 -25.95 11.58 -6.83
N ASN A 95 -24.97 11.99 -7.64
CA ASN A 95 -24.99 11.84 -9.10
C ASN A 95 -24.25 10.60 -9.62
N GLY A 96 -23.97 9.62 -8.74
CA GLY A 96 -23.46 8.31 -9.12
C GLY A 96 -21.94 8.15 -9.01
N ILE A 97 -21.23 9.15 -8.48
CA ILE A 97 -19.81 8.98 -8.14
C ILE A 97 -19.68 8.02 -6.95
N SER A 98 -18.78 7.05 -7.11
CA SER A 98 -18.56 6.00 -6.12
C SER A 98 -17.63 6.45 -5.00
N ARG A 99 -16.67 7.34 -5.31
CA ARG A 99 -15.72 7.88 -4.32
C ARG A 99 -15.28 9.31 -4.65
N VAL A 100 -15.21 10.18 -3.66
CA VAL A 100 -14.72 11.56 -3.78
C VAL A 100 -13.34 11.68 -3.13
N ILE A 101 -12.41 12.33 -3.83
CA ILE A 101 -11.02 12.47 -3.41
C ILE A 101 -10.79 13.89 -2.90
N LEU A 102 -10.38 14.00 -1.64
CA LEU A 102 -10.02 15.26 -0.99
C LEU A 102 -8.48 15.37 -0.90
N GLY A 103 -7.89 16.19 -1.77
CA GLY A 103 -6.44 16.42 -1.80
C GLY A 103 -6.02 17.57 -0.88
N THR A 104 -5.99 18.80 -1.40
CA THR A 104 -5.59 20.01 -0.66
C THR A 104 -6.34 20.21 0.67
N ALA A 105 -7.62 19.81 0.73
CA ALA A 105 -8.42 19.85 1.95
C ALA A 105 -7.84 19.03 3.12
N ALA A 106 -7.11 17.93 2.84
CA ALA A 106 -6.45 17.13 3.88
C ALA A 106 -5.39 17.91 4.66
N ILE A 107 -4.79 18.92 4.01
CA ILE A 107 -3.78 19.79 4.61
C ILE A 107 -4.47 21.01 5.22
N ASP A 108 -5.28 21.70 4.42
CA ASP A 108 -5.77 23.04 4.75
C ASP A 108 -7.05 23.05 5.60
N SER A 109 -7.82 21.96 5.57
CA SER A 109 -9.15 21.89 6.19
C SER A 109 -9.47 20.49 6.74
N PRO A 110 -8.69 19.99 7.71
CA PRO A 110 -8.84 18.64 8.27
C PRO A 110 -10.21 18.41 8.92
N ASP A 111 -10.85 19.45 9.47
CA ASP A 111 -12.19 19.33 10.05
C ASP A 111 -13.26 19.07 8.98
N PHE A 112 -13.09 19.64 7.78
CA PHE A 112 -13.94 19.32 6.63
C PHE A 112 -13.75 17.86 6.20
N VAL A 113 -12.52 17.35 6.18
CA VAL A 113 -12.26 15.93 5.89
C VAL A 113 -12.92 15.04 6.93
N ARG A 114 -12.80 15.36 8.22
CA ARG A 114 -13.46 14.62 9.30
C ARG A 114 -14.97 14.57 9.08
N ALA A 115 -15.61 15.72 8.86
CA ALA A 115 -17.05 15.78 8.62
C ALA A 115 -17.47 14.97 7.38
N ALA A 116 -16.68 14.99 6.31
CA ALA A 116 -16.97 14.22 5.10
C ALA A 116 -16.89 12.71 5.35
N VAL A 117 -15.87 12.27 6.11
CA VAL A 117 -15.69 10.86 6.49
C VAL A 117 -16.79 10.41 7.45
N GLU A 118 -17.15 11.20 8.45
CA GLU A 118 -18.25 10.89 9.37
C GLU A 118 -19.58 10.71 8.64
N LYS A 119 -19.85 11.56 7.64
CA LYS A 119 -21.11 11.52 6.87
C LYS A 119 -21.13 10.42 5.80
N HIS A 120 -20.02 10.21 5.08
CA HIS A 120 -20.00 9.37 3.86
C HIS A 120 -19.09 8.14 3.95
N GLY A 121 -18.31 8.01 5.01
CA GLY A 121 -17.46 6.85 5.31
C GLY A 121 -16.54 6.48 4.15
N GLU A 122 -16.70 5.25 3.66
CA GLU A 122 -15.85 4.65 2.62
C GLU A 122 -15.92 5.32 1.24
N LYS A 123 -16.86 6.25 1.05
CA LYS A 123 -16.96 7.03 -0.18
C LYS A 123 -15.98 8.21 -0.23
N ILE A 124 -15.19 8.44 0.81
CA ILE A 124 -14.16 9.48 0.87
C ILE A 124 -12.78 8.85 0.78
N ALA A 125 -11.96 9.35 -0.15
CA ALA A 125 -10.52 9.11 -0.20
C ALA A 125 -9.77 10.42 0.04
N VAL A 126 -8.53 10.30 0.52
CA VAL A 126 -7.59 11.42 0.59
C VAL A 126 -6.48 11.24 -0.43
N GLY A 127 -6.21 12.28 -1.21
CA GLY A 127 -5.04 12.37 -2.08
C GLY A 127 -3.88 12.99 -1.33
N ILE A 128 -2.74 12.31 -1.29
CA ILE A 128 -1.47 12.80 -0.74
C ILE A 128 -0.47 12.82 -1.88
N ASP A 129 -0.27 13.99 -2.45
CA ASP A 129 0.78 14.22 -3.44
C ASP A 129 2.02 14.71 -2.72
N ALA A 130 3.16 14.06 -2.92
CA ALA A 130 4.41 14.39 -2.24
C ALA A 130 5.54 14.63 -3.22
N LYS A 131 6.40 15.60 -2.89
CA LYS A 131 7.66 15.85 -3.55
C LYS A 131 8.76 15.78 -2.50
N ASP A 132 9.76 14.94 -2.73
CA ASP A 132 10.86 14.69 -1.79
C ASP A 132 10.36 14.29 -0.38
N GLY A 133 9.25 13.54 -0.32
CA GLY A 133 8.60 13.11 0.92
C GLY A 133 7.70 14.17 1.58
N MET A 134 7.65 15.39 1.05
CA MET A 134 6.86 16.48 1.61
C MET A 134 5.55 16.65 0.86
N ALA A 135 4.43 16.68 1.59
CA ALA A 135 3.09 16.80 1.01
C ALA A 135 2.89 18.18 0.37
N ALA A 136 2.43 18.17 -0.88
CA ALA A 136 2.16 19.34 -1.69
C ALA A 136 0.69 19.76 -1.61
N ARG A 137 0.43 21.04 -1.86
CA ARG A 137 -0.90 21.67 -1.91
C ARG A 137 -1.10 22.45 -3.21
N ASN A 138 -2.33 22.89 -3.47
CA ASN A 138 -2.68 23.77 -4.61
C ASN A 138 -2.24 23.23 -5.98
N GLY A 139 -2.47 21.95 -6.27
CA GLY A 139 -2.07 21.35 -7.55
C GLY A 139 -0.55 21.38 -7.76
N TRP A 140 0.20 21.07 -6.70
CA TRP A 140 1.66 20.87 -6.68
C TRP A 140 2.50 22.14 -6.71
N THR A 141 1.87 23.31 -6.59
CA THR A 141 2.55 24.61 -6.63
C THR A 141 3.08 25.08 -5.27
N GLY A 142 2.67 24.45 -4.15
CA GLY A 142 3.18 24.78 -2.81
C GLY A 142 3.44 23.55 -1.95
N THR A 143 4.38 23.63 -1.03
CA THR A 143 4.66 22.58 -0.02
C THR A 143 4.01 22.93 1.31
N SER A 144 3.42 21.94 1.99
CA SER A 144 2.82 22.14 3.31
C SER A 144 3.81 22.04 4.47
N GLY A 145 5.02 21.52 4.22
CA GLY A 145 5.98 21.18 5.27
C GLY A 145 5.61 19.94 6.07
N ALA A 146 4.49 19.28 5.78
CA ALA A 146 4.12 18.00 6.38
C ALA A 146 4.75 16.83 5.62
N PHE A 147 5.36 15.89 6.34
CA PHE A 147 5.83 14.65 5.75
C PHE A 147 4.64 13.75 5.39
N TYR A 148 4.73 13.04 4.27
CA TYR A 148 3.59 12.30 3.70
C TYR A 148 3.03 11.21 4.63
N ILE A 149 3.89 10.51 5.39
CA ILE A 149 3.45 9.49 6.35
C ILE A 149 2.71 10.13 7.52
N ASP A 150 3.22 11.25 8.05
CA ASP A 150 2.58 11.95 9.16
C ASP A 150 1.19 12.46 8.76
N LEU A 151 1.07 12.98 7.53
CA LEU A 151 -0.21 13.38 6.98
C LEU A 151 -1.15 12.16 6.82
N ALA A 152 -0.66 11.04 6.30
CA ALA A 152 -1.45 9.83 6.15
C ALA A 152 -1.98 9.30 7.49
N GLN A 153 -1.12 9.23 8.51
CA GLN A 153 -1.52 8.82 9.86
C GLN A 153 -2.51 9.81 10.49
N ARG A 154 -2.34 11.11 10.23
CA ARG A 154 -3.33 12.11 10.67
C ARG A 154 -4.69 11.85 10.03
N MET A 155 -4.73 11.58 8.73
CA MET A 155 -5.98 11.30 8.01
C MET A 155 -6.63 10.00 8.45
N GLU A 156 -5.82 8.97 8.70
CA GLU A 156 -6.27 7.70 9.29
C GLU A 156 -6.99 7.92 10.63
N ARG A 157 -6.42 8.73 11.53
CA ARG A 157 -7.06 9.10 12.80
C ARG A 157 -8.38 9.88 12.64
N LEU A 158 -8.60 10.51 11.49
CA LEU A 158 -9.88 11.15 11.16
C LEU A 158 -10.89 10.16 10.55
N GLY A 159 -10.54 8.88 10.43
CA GLY A 159 -11.37 7.79 9.90
C GLY A 159 -11.22 7.55 8.40
N VAL A 160 -10.26 8.20 7.73
CA VAL A 160 -10.02 7.99 6.30
C VAL A 160 -9.54 6.56 6.08
N LYS A 161 -10.23 5.82 5.21
CA LYS A 161 -9.90 4.42 4.89
C LYS A 161 -9.15 4.25 3.58
N TYR A 162 -9.21 5.22 2.68
CA TYR A 162 -8.60 5.15 1.34
C TYR A 162 -7.64 6.31 1.16
N ILE A 163 -6.38 5.98 0.87
CA ILE A 163 -5.34 6.97 0.59
C ILE A 163 -4.83 6.73 -0.82
N ILE A 164 -4.78 7.80 -1.60
CA ILE A 164 -4.15 7.82 -2.92
C ILE A 164 -2.83 8.58 -2.74
N PHE A 165 -1.72 7.92 -3.02
CA PHE A 165 -0.41 8.52 -2.85
C PHE A 165 0.27 8.74 -4.21
N THR A 166 0.67 9.97 -4.47
CA THR A 166 1.39 10.35 -5.70
C THR A 166 2.78 10.84 -5.36
N ASP A 167 3.82 10.20 -5.91
CA ASP A 167 5.15 10.80 -5.97
C ASP A 167 5.24 11.72 -7.20
N ILE A 168 5.22 13.02 -6.96
CA ILE A 168 5.26 14.06 -7.99
C ILE A 168 6.52 13.94 -8.87
N GLY A 169 7.64 13.49 -8.30
CA GLY A 169 8.90 13.32 -9.04
C GLY A 169 8.83 12.20 -10.08
N ARG A 170 7.93 11.22 -9.88
CA ARG A 170 7.73 10.05 -10.76
C ARG A 170 6.52 10.20 -11.67
N ASP A 171 5.58 11.09 -11.34
CA ASP A 171 4.34 11.18 -12.09
C ASP A 171 4.56 11.62 -13.55
N GLY A 172 3.90 10.90 -14.45
CA GLY A 172 4.04 11.08 -15.89
C GLY A 172 5.44 10.76 -16.44
N MET A 173 6.41 10.24 -15.68
CA MET A 173 7.79 10.04 -16.16
C MET A 173 8.05 8.67 -16.80
N LEU A 174 7.14 7.70 -16.64
CA LEU A 174 7.31 6.29 -17.07
C LEU A 174 8.59 5.62 -16.50
N SER A 175 9.09 6.12 -15.37
CA SER A 175 10.31 5.63 -14.72
C SER A 175 10.05 4.63 -13.58
N GLY A 176 8.82 4.10 -13.52
CA GLY A 176 8.35 3.24 -12.44
C GLY A 176 7.83 4.03 -11.23
N PRO A 177 6.92 3.43 -10.43
CA PRO A 177 6.43 4.01 -9.17
C PRO A 177 7.52 4.02 -8.10
N ASN A 178 7.39 4.89 -7.09
CA ASN A 178 8.30 4.93 -5.95
C ASN A 178 7.96 3.82 -4.94
N LEU A 179 8.49 2.61 -5.19
CA LEU A 179 8.19 1.42 -4.39
C LEU A 179 8.59 1.58 -2.91
N GLU A 180 9.69 2.27 -2.61
CA GLU A 180 10.15 2.47 -1.24
C GLU A 180 9.19 3.34 -0.43
N GLN A 181 8.75 4.48 -0.98
CA GLN A 181 7.78 5.34 -0.30
C GLN A 181 6.41 4.67 -0.17
N LEU A 182 5.98 3.94 -1.20
CA LEU A 182 4.71 3.21 -1.18
C LEU A 182 4.71 2.08 -0.14
N ASP A 183 5.81 1.32 -0.03
CA ASP A 183 5.93 0.27 0.99
C ASP A 183 5.92 0.86 2.39
N ARG A 184 6.74 1.90 2.64
CA ARG A 184 6.75 2.60 3.94
C ARG A 184 5.38 3.14 4.31
N LEU A 185 4.66 3.76 3.38
CA LEU A 185 3.30 4.24 3.62
C LEU A 185 2.35 3.09 3.94
N ASN A 186 2.38 2.03 3.14
CA ASN A 186 1.47 0.90 3.28
C ASN A 186 1.69 0.13 4.59
N GLN A 187 2.90 0.15 5.16
CA GLN A 187 3.17 -0.40 6.50
C GLN A 187 2.81 0.57 7.63
N ALA A 188 2.80 1.88 7.37
CA ALA A 188 2.62 2.90 8.40
C ALA A 188 1.15 3.20 8.75
N VAL A 189 0.21 2.79 7.89
CA VAL A 189 -1.24 2.99 8.10
C VAL A 189 -2.04 1.75 7.67
N PRO A 190 -3.12 1.38 8.39
CA PRO A 190 -4.05 0.32 7.97
C PRO A 190 -4.93 0.71 6.76
N CYS A 191 -4.76 1.92 6.24
CA CYS A 191 -5.51 2.45 5.11
C CYS A 191 -5.25 1.65 3.84
N ARG A 192 -6.27 1.60 2.97
CA ARG A 192 -6.15 1.04 1.63
C ARG A 192 -5.39 2.01 0.73
N VAL A 193 -4.08 1.81 0.61
CA VAL A 193 -3.18 2.65 -0.19
C VAL A 193 -3.29 2.32 -1.67
N THR A 194 -3.51 3.35 -2.49
CA THR A 194 -3.51 3.30 -3.94
C THR A 194 -2.30 4.06 -4.47
N ALA A 195 -1.45 3.40 -5.25
CA ALA A 195 -0.33 4.07 -5.92
C ALA A 195 -0.83 4.96 -7.05
N SER A 196 -0.30 6.17 -7.15
CA SER A 196 -0.49 7.10 -8.26
C SER A 196 0.86 7.61 -8.75
N GLY A 197 1.02 7.70 -10.07
CA GLY A 197 2.26 8.15 -10.69
C GLY A 197 3.34 7.08 -10.90
N GLY A 198 4.01 7.16 -12.04
CA GLY A 198 5.19 6.33 -12.38
C GLY A 198 4.90 4.95 -12.99
N VAL A 199 3.69 4.38 -12.85
CA VAL A 199 3.35 3.07 -13.45
C VAL A 199 3.52 3.12 -14.97
N ALA A 200 4.42 2.29 -15.50
CA ALA A 200 4.83 2.32 -16.90
C ALA A 200 4.51 1.03 -17.66
N ASN A 201 4.58 -0.13 -17.00
CA ASN A 201 4.48 -1.44 -17.63
C ASN A 201 3.97 -2.54 -16.66
N LEU A 202 3.81 -3.77 -17.14
CA LEU A 202 3.31 -4.90 -16.33
C LEU A 202 4.22 -5.29 -15.16
N LYS A 203 5.54 -5.09 -15.27
CA LYS A 203 6.48 -5.34 -14.17
C LYS A 203 6.21 -4.40 -12.99
N ASP A 204 5.89 -3.14 -13.27
CA ASP A 204 5.50 -2.20 -12.20
C ASP A 204 4.22 -2.67 -11.51
N VAL A 205 3.23 -3.15 -12.27
CA VAL A 205 1.98 -3.70 -11.71
C VAL A 205 2.26 -4.92 -10.83
N ALA A 206 3.17 -5.81 -11.25
CA ALA A 206 3.60 -6.96 -10.44
C ALA A 206 4.28 -6.51 -9.14
N ASN A 207 5.20 -5.56 -9.20
CA ASN A 207 5.88 -5.02 -8.01
C ASN A 207 4.88 -4.43 -7.01
N LEU A 208 3.88 -3.67 -7.47
CA LEU A 208 2.84 -3.10 -6.61
C LEU A 208 1.90 -4.16 -6.00
N LEU A 209 1.63 -5.24 -6.74
CA LEU A 209 0.90 -6.40 -6.23
C LEU A 209 1.66 -7.09 -5.08
N ASP A 210 2.97 -7.25 -5.23
CA ASP A 210 3.85 -7.89 -4.24
C ASP A 210 3.90 -7.07 -2.95
N LEU A 211 4.07 -5.73 -3.06
CA LEU A 211 3.93 -4.81 -1.92
C LEU A 211 2.56 -4.91 -1.26
N GLY A 212 1.53 -5.15 -2.06
CA GLY A 212 0.19 -5.40 -1.56
C GLY A 212 -0.73 -4.24 -1.45
N LEU A 213 -0.49 -3.24 -2.29
CA LEU A 213 -1.32 -2.08 -2.36
C LEU A 213 -2.75 -2.46 -2.73
N TYR A 214 -3.69 -1.63 -2.27
CA TYR A 214 -5.09 -1.78 -2.58
C TYR A 214 -5.35 -1.57 -4.08
N GLY A 215 -4.71 -0.56 -4.66
CA GLY A 215 -4.86 -0.23 -6.07
C GLY A 215 -3.66 0.47 -6.69
N ALA A 216 -3.73 0.66 -8.01
CA ALA A 216 -2.82 1.49 -8.76
C ALA A 216 -3.57 2.29 -9.82
N ILE A 217 -3.29 3.58 -9.89
CA ILE A 217 -3.80 4.50 -10.91
C ILE A 217 -2.86 4.44 -12.12
N CYS A 218 -3.44 4.21 -13.30
CA CYS A 218 -2.71 4.04 -14.54
C CYS A 218 -3.12 5.14 -15.53
N GLY A 219 -2.25 6.11 -15.74
CA GLY A 219 -2.49 7.25 -16.63
C GLY A 219 -1.71 7.15 -17.94
N ARG A 220 -0.62 7.89 -18.02
CA ARG A 220 0.21 8.06 -19.24
C ARG A 220 0.56 6.74 -19.94
N ALA A 221 0.90 5.68 -19.20
CA ALA A 221 1.30 4.40 -19.78
C ALA A 221 0.21 3.73 -20.63
N LEU A 222 -1.07 3.98 -20.31
CA LEU A 222 -2.18 3.44 -21.10
C LEU A 222 -2.29 4.14 -22.45
N TYR A 223 -2.20 5.47 -22.46
CA TYR A 223 -2.25 6.26 -23.70
C TYR A 223 -0.99 6.06 -24.56
N ALA A 224 0.17 5.87 -23.93
CA ALA A 224 1.42 5.58 -24.62
C ALA A 224 1.54 4.12 -25.09
N GLY A 225 0.61 3.24 -24.71
CA GLY A 225 0.61 1.82 -25.07
C GLY A 225 1.70 0.99 -24.38
N THR A 226 2.46 1.55 -23.43
CA THR A 226 3.52 0.82 -22.71
C THR A 226 2.95 -0.13 -21.65
N LEU A 227 1.68 0.04 -21.27
CA LEU A 227 0.93 -0.84 -20.39
C LEU A 227 -0.33 -1.36 -21.09
N ASP A 228 -0.39 -2.66 -21.35
CA ASP A 228 -1.62 -3.34 -21.74
C ASP A 228 -2.54 -3.50 -20.53
N LEU A 229 -3.64 -2.73 -20.52
CA LEU A 229 -4.62 -2.73 -19.43
C LEU A 229 -5.28 -4.10 -19.24
N LYS A 230 -5.59 -4.83 -20.32
CA LYS A 230 -6.27 -6.13 -20.23
C LYS A 230 -5.36 -7.16 -19.59
N ALA A 231 -4.09 -7.19 -20.00
CA ALA A 231 -3.07 -8.03 -19.38
C ALA A 231 -2.86 -7.66 -17.90
N ALA A 232 -2.83 -6.35 -17.58
CA ALA A 232 -2.63 -5.87 -16.22
C ALA A 232 -3.82 -6.21 -15.29
N VAL A 233 -5.05 -6.09 -15.79
CA VAL A 233 -6.27 -6.50 -15.08
C VAL A 233 -6.26 -8.01 -14.83
N ALA A 234 -5.89 -8.80 -15.84
CA ALA A 234 -5.76 -10.25 -15.70
C ALA A 234 -4.72 -10.59 -14.62
N LEU A 235 -3.51 -10.02 -14.67
CA LEU A 235 -2.47 -10.19 -13.65
C LEU A 235 -2.98 -9.89 -12.24
N CYS A 236 -3.76 -8.81 -12.07
CA CYS A 236 -4.36 -8.42 -10.80
C CYS A 236 -5.50 -9.34 -10.34
N GLY A 237 -6.22 -9.98 -11.27
CA GLY A 237 -7.30 -10.94 -11.02
C GLY A 237 -6.82 -12.37 -10.75
N SER A 238 -5.64 -12.75 -11.27
CA SER A 238 -4.99 -14.04 -11.04
C SER A 238 -4.42 -14.19 -9.63
N GLY A 239 -4.22 -13.08 -8.92
CA GLY A 239 -3.78 -13.06 -7.52
C GLY A 239 -4.92 -13.48 -6.59
N LYS A 240 -4.74 -14.59 -5.84
CA LYS A 240 -5.64 -15.02 -4.75
C LYS A 240 -6.12 -13.81 -3.93
N LYS A 241 -7.44 -13.66 -3.76
CA LYS A 241 -8.09 -12.61 -2.95
C LYS A 241 -7.30 -12.36 -1.64
N ARG A 242 -6.69 -11.17 -1.53
CA ARG A 242 -5.98 -10.71 -0.33
C ARG A 242 -7.05 -10.30 0.69
N ALA A 243 -7.05 -10.99 1.82
CA ALA A 243 -7.91 -10.68 2.95
C ALA A 243 -7.33 -9.48 3.73
N PRO A 244 -8.13 -8.72 4.50
CA PRO A 244 -7.65 -7.58 5.30
C PRO A 244 -6.47 -7.98 6.20
N GLU A 245 -5.57 -7.07 6.58
CA GLU A 245 -4.31 -7.43 7.25
C GLU A 245 -4.46 -8.21 8.56
N ASP A 246 -5.50 -7.96 9.34
CA ASP A 246 -5.88 -8.79 10.49
C ASP A 246 -6.22 -10.23 10.06
N ASP A 247 -6.87 -10.39 8.92
CA ASP A 247 -7.22 -11.66 8.31
C ASP A 247 -6.04 -12.30 7.56
N LYS A 248 -5.03 -11.53 7.11
CA LYS A 248 -3.79 -12.07 6.52
C LYS A 248 -2.86 -12.62 7.61
N MET A 249 -2.69 -11.89 8.71
CA MET A 249 -1.96 -12.36 9.88
C MET A 249 -2.66 -13.56 10.51
N ASN A 250 -3.99 -13.49 10.67
CA ASN A 250 -4.78 -14.62 11.16
C ASN A 250 -4.71 -15.80 10.21
N ARG A 251 -4.87 -15.65 8.89
CA ARG A 251 -4.73 -16.77 7.93
C ARG A 251 -3.32 -17.36 7.88
N PHE A 252 -2.27 -16.55 7.98
CA PHE A 252 -0.90 -17.05 8.04
C PHE A 252 -0.64 -17.80 9.34
N THR A 253 -1.06 -17.24 10.48
CA THR A 253 -1.00 -17.89 11.80
C THR A 253 -1.90 -19.13 11.83
N ASP A 254 -3.04 -19.14 11.16
CA ASP A 254 -3.94 -20.30 11.07
C ASP A 254 -3.35 -21.40 10.23
N ARG A 255 -2.68 -21.05 9.13
CA ARG A 255 -1.97 -22.00 8.27
C ARG A 255 -0.78 -22.62 9.01
N LEU A 256 0.07 -21.78 9.60
CA LEU A 256 1.29 -22.18 10.29
C LEU A 256 0.99 -23.10 11.50
N PHE A 257 -0.06 -22.78 12.25
CA PHE A 257 -0.48 -23.54 13.42
C PHE A 257 -1.67 -24.49 13.12
N ARG A 258 -1.83 -24.92 11.87
CA ARG A 258 -2.92 -25.83 11.46
C ARG A 258 -2.65 -27.26 11.87
N LYS A 259 -1.40 -27.71 11.66
CA LYS A 259 -0.98 -29.09 11.93
C LYS A 259 -0.65 -29.31 13.42
N SER A 260 -0.25 -28.25 14.11
CA SER A 260 0.19 -28.30 15.51
C SER A 260 0.01 -26.94 16.19
N GLU A 261 -0.26 -26.94 17.49
CA GLU A 261 -0.29 -25.72 18.32
C GLU A 261 1.11 -25.12 18.51
N LEU A 262 2.15 -25.90 18.22
CA LEU A 262 3.55 -25.52 18.30
C LEU A 262 4.27 -25.78 16.99
N VAL A 263 5.01 -24.79 16.53
CA VAL A 263 5.91 -24.92 15.38
C VAL A 263 7.37 -24.77 15.83
N PRO A 264 8.30 -25.56 15.27
CA PRO A 264 9.72 -25.30 15.44
C PRO A 264 10.09 -23.96 14.80
N ALA A 265 10.99 -23.22 15.45
CA ALA A 265 11.54 -21.97 14.97
C ALA A 265 13.07 -22.10 14.97
N VAL A 266 13.64 -22.16 13.78
CA VAL A 266 15.09 -22.13 13.53
C VAL A 266 15.53 -20.68 13.54
N ILE A 267 16.46 -20.36 14.42
CA ILE A 267 17.01 -19.01 14.54
C ILE A 267 18.36 -18.99 13.87
N GLN A 268 18.53 -18.09 12.91
CA GLN A 268 19.73 -17.94 12.11
C GLN A 268 20.26 -16.51 12.23
N GLU A 269 21.57 -16.37 12.38
CA GLU A 269 22.19 -15.05 12.39
C GLU A 269 22.22 -14.44 11.00
N ALA A 270 21.76 -13.19 10.90
CA ALA A 270 21.59 -12.51 9.62
C ALA A 270 22.90 -12.25 8.87
N GLY A 271 23.98 -11.95 9.60
CA GLY A 271 25.27 -11.62 9.00
C GLY A 271 26.05 -12.82 8.51
N THR A 272 25.95 -13.96 9.21
CA THR A 272 26.80 -15.14 8.97
C THR A 272 26.02 -16.31 8.35
N GLY A 273 24.70 -16.32 8.45
CA GLY A 273 23.88 -17.49 8.10
C GLY A 273 24.02 -18.65 9.09
N GLN A 274 24.74 -18.48 10.21
CA GLN A 274 24.91 -19.54 11.20
C GLN A 274 23.58 -19.81 11.93
N VAL A 275 23.20 -21.08 12.06
CA VAL A 275 22.07 -21.46 12.91
C VAL A 275 22.47 -21.31 14.37
N LEU A 276 21.75 -20.47 15.10
CA LEU A 276 22.00 -20.13 16.50
C LEU A 276 21.28 -21.08 17.45
N MET A 277 20.00 -21.34 17.21
CA MET A 277 19.21 -22.22 18.08
C MET A 277 17.93 -22.68 17.40
N VAL A 278 17.30 -23.70 17.99
CA VAL A 278 15.91 -24.08 17.69
C VAL A 278 15.10 -23.95 18.97
N ALA A 279 13.93 -23.31 18.85
CA ALA A 279 12.92 -23.26 19.90
C ALA A 279 11.54 -23.53 19.30
N TYR A 280 10.52 -23.51 20.14
CA TYR A 280 9.14 -23.68 19.70
C TYR A 280 8.38 -22.38 19.90
N MET A 281 7.54 -22.04 18.93
CA MET A 281 6.58 -20.94 19.04
C MET A 281 5.17 -21.51 19.10
N ASN A 282 4.29 -20.85 19.84
CA ASN A 282 2.84 -21.01 19.70
C ASN A 282 2.26 -19.76 19.02
N ARG A 283 0.96 -19.74 18.73
CA ARG A 283 0.29 -18.59 18.09
C ARG A 283 0.62 -17.27 18.79
N GLU A 284 0.54 -17.26 20.11
CA GLU A 284 0.76 -16.07 20.93
C GLU A 284 2.23 -15.61 20.91
N SER A 285 3.19 -16.52 21.06
CA SER A 285 4.60 -16.16 21.01
C SER A 285 5.02 -15.67 19.62
N PHE A 286 4.45 -16.24 18.57
CA PHE A 286 4.69 -15.76 17.21
C PHE A 286 4.12 -14.34 17.00
N ARG A 287 2.88 -14.09 17.44
CA ARG A 287 2.27 -12.75 17.40
C ARG A 287 3.10 -11.72 18.14
N ARG A 288 3.56 -12.04 19.36
CA ARG A 288 4.44 -11.15 20.12
C ARG A 288 5.77 -10.91 19.42
N THR A 289 6.33 -11.93 18.78
CA THR A 289 7.58 -11.79 18.02
C THR A 289 7.45 -10.75 16.93
N LEU A 290 6.38 -10.81 16.15
CA LEU A 290 6.11 -9.84 15.09
C LEU A 290 5.80 -8.45 15.66
N ALA A 291 5.05 -8.38 16.76
CA ALA A 291 4.66 -7.12 17.39
C ALA A 291 5.83 -6.38 18.04
N THR A 292 6.75 -7.09 18.70
CA THR A 292 7.88 -6.46 19.41
C THR A 292 9.13 -6.34 18.55
N GLY A 293 9.24 -7.11 17.46
CA GLY A 293 10.47 -7.20 16.67
C GLY A 293 11.60 -7.98 17.37
N TYR A 294 11.28 -8.74 18.42
CA TYR A 294 12.22 -9.56 19.20
C TYR A 294 11.65 -10.95 19.37
N THR A 295 12.48 -11.98 19.42
CA THR A 295 11.97 -13.36 19.47
C THR A 295 11.28 -13.70 20.80
N TRP A 296 10.04 -14.15 20.69
CA TRP A 296 9.26 -14.77 21.77
C TRP A 296 9.02 -16.24 21.47
N PHE A 297 9.22 -17.07 22.48
CA PHE A 297 9.09 -18.52 22.37
C PHE A 297 8.10 -19.06 23.39
N TYR A 298 7.59 -20.26 23.13
CA TYR A 298 6.79 -21.03 24.08
C TYR A 298 7.64 -22.17 24.66
N SER A 299 7.84 -22.14 25.98
CA SER A 299 8.55 -23.20 26.67
C SER A 299 7.63 -24.40 26.86
N ARG A 300 7.92 -25.52 26.20
CA ARG A 300 7.14 -26.77 26.31
C ARG A 300 7.17 -27.36 27.72
N SER A 301 8.29 -27.23 28.44
CA SER A 301 8.44 -27.73 29.80
C SER A 301 7.80 -26.82 30.84
N ARG A 302 7.97 -25.50 30.72
CA ARG A 302 7.43 -24.51 31.68
C ARG A 302 6.01 -24.05 31.33
N LYS A 303 5.47 -24.47 30.18
CA LYS A 303 4.16 -24.10 29.63
C LYS A 303 3.89 -22.59 29.64
N LYS A 304 4.91 -21.78 29.38
CA LYS A 304 4.83 -20.32 29.40
C LYS A 304 5.58 -19.67 28.25
N LEU A 305 5.15 -18.46 27.91
CA LEU A 305 5.87 -17.57 27.01
C LEU A 305 7.16 -17.09 27.68
N TRP A 306 8.19 -16.85 26.87
CA TRP A 306 9.39 -16.16 27.31
C TRP A 306 10.01 -15.39 26.16
N ASN A 307 10.55 -14.22 26.47
CA ASN A 307 11.30 -13.40 25.54
C ASN A 307 12.80 -13.72 25.65
N LYS A 308 13.46 -13.99 24.53
CA LYS A 308 14.88 -14.32 24.54
C LYS A 308 15.70 -13.09 24.90
N GLY A 309 16.50 -13.22 25.95
CA GLY A 309 17.36 -12.15 26.45
C GLY A 309 16.73 -11.31 27.55
N GLU A 310 15.45 -11.51 27.88
CA GLU A 310 14.76 -10.74 28.93
C GLU A 310 15.47 -10.81 30.29
N THR A 311 16.00 -11.98 30.66
CA THR A 311 16.76 -12.15 31.90
C THR A 311 18.26 -11.95 31.73
N SER A 312 18.82 -12.36 30.59
CA SER A 312 20.28 -12.40 30.39
C SER A 312 20.85 -11.19 29.66
N GLY A 313 20.02 -10.31 29.11
CA GLY A 313 20.41 -9.24 28.19
C GLY A 313 20.79 -9.70 26.77
N HIS A 314 20.80 -11.01 26.49
CA HIS A 314 21.24 -11.57 25.21
C HIS A 314 20.07 -11.68 24.22
N PHE A 315 19.61 -10.54 23.70
CA PHE A 315 18.44 -10.42 22.84
C PHE A 315 18.66 -10.94 21.41
N GLN A 316 17.55 -11.23 20.74
CA GLN A 316 17.49 -11.59 19.33
C GLN A 316 16.51 -10.66 18.63
N LYS A 317 17.02 -9.66 17.91
CA LYS A 317 16.21 -8.73 17.11
C LYS A 317 15.87 -9.37 15.78
N VAL A 318 14.59 -9.48 15.46
CA VAL A 318 14.12 -10.15 14.25
C VAL A 318 14.22 -9.20 13.06
N LEU A 319 14.90 -9.65 12.00
CA LEU A 319 15.01 -8.90 10.75
C LEU A 319 14.07 -9.46 9.67
N ARG A 320 13.98 -10.80 9.57
CA ARG A 320 13.17 -11.49 8.56
C ARG A 320 12.64 -12.81 9.11
N VAL A 321 11.47 -13.24 8.62
CA VAL A 321 10.81 -14.50 8.98
C VAL A 321 10.37 -15.21 7.71
N TRP A 322 10.67 -16.51 7.61
CA TRP A 322 10.18 -17.40 6.55
C TRP A 322 9.52 -18.63 7.17
N SER A 323 8.62 -19.26 6.42
CA SER A 323 8.19 -20.64 6.67
C SER A 323 8.80 -21.58 5.64
N ASP A 324 8.85 -22.87 5.98
CA ASP A 324 9.20 -23.93 5.05
C ASP A 324 8.08 -24.25 4.06
N CYS A 325 8.31 -25.25 3.19
CA CYS A 325 7.46 -25.51 2.03
C CYS A 325 6.02 -25.94 2.37
N ASP A 326 5.80 -26.47 3.56
CA ASP A 326 4.50 -26.96 4.03
C ASP A 326 4.03 -26.27 5.31
N ASP A 327 4.61 -25.10 5.60
CA ASP A 327 4.20 -24.15 6.63
C ASP A 327 4.06 -24.78 8.03
N ASP A 328 5.04 -25.57 8.46
CA ASP A 328 5.07 -26.08 9.85
C ASP A 328 6.38 -25.82 10.60
N THR A 329 7.37 -25.23 9.94
CA THR A 329 8.61 -24.76 10.55
C THR A 329 8.89 -23.31 10.16
N LEU A 330 9.39 -22.52 11.09
CA LEU A 330 9.84 -21.14 10.87
C LEU A 330 11.37 -21.06 10.77
N LEU A 331 11.85 -20.16 9.90
CA LEU A 331 13.22 -19.66 9.90
C LEU A 331 13.19 -18.17 10.23
N LEU A 332 13.86 -17.75 11.31
CA LEU A 332 13.99 -16.34 11.69
C LEU A 332 15.43 -15.92 11.51
N SER A 333 15.66 -14.92 10.67
CA SER A 333 16.95 -14.24 10.56
C SER A 333 16.98 -13.10 11.58
N VAL A 334 17.98 -13.14 12.47
CA VAL A 334 18.09 -12.24 13.62
C VAL A 334 19.45 -11.56 13.69
N GLU A 335 19.47 -10.40 14.33
CA GLU A 335 20.67 -9.79 14.90
C GLU A 335 20.78 -10.23 16.36
N GLN A 336 21.82 -10.99 16.69
CA GLN A 336 22.02 -11.59 18.01
C GLN A 336 22.90 -10.68 18.88
N THR A 337 22.41 -10.33 20.06
CA THR A 337 23.22 -9.66 21.09
C THR A 337 23.75 -10.70 22.06
N GLY A 338 25.07 -10.81 22.21
CA GLY A 338 25.72 -11.78 23.10
C GLY A 338 25.41 -13.24 22.76
N PRO A 339 25.76 -14.20 23.64
CA PRO A 339 25.49 -15.63 23.42
C PRO A 339 24.01 -15.99 23.24
N ALA A 340 23.68 -16.76 22.18
CA ALA A 340 22.36 -17.34 22.05
C ALA A 340 22.12 -18.46 23.06
N CYS A 341 23.16 -19.23 23.40
CA CYS A 341 23.07 -20.36 24.32
C CYS A 341 23.21 -19.93 25.79
N HIS A 342 22.46 -20.60 26.68
CA HIS A 342 22.56 -20.38 28.12
C HIS A 342 23.91 -20.82 28.72
N THR A 343 24.70 -21.64 28.01
CA THR A 343 26.04 -22.06 28.43
C THR A 343 27.13 -21.07 28.02
N GLY A 344 26.78 -19.92 27.44
CA GLY A 344 27.73 -18.91 26.96
C GLY A 344 28.24 -19.12 25.52
N HIS A 345 27.87 -20.20 24.84
CA HIS A 345 28.20 -20.39 23.43
C HIS A 345 27.33 -19.50 22.52
N HIS A 346 27.92 -19.05 21.40
CA HIS A 346 27.21 -18.23 20.41
C HIS A 346 26.02 -18.96 19.78
N SER A 347 26.20 -20.23 19.43
CA SER A 347 25.15 -21.14 18.96
C SER A 347 24.92 -22.27 19.98
N CYS A 348 23.71 -22.82 20.02
CA CYS A 348 23.36 -24.06 20.72
C CYS A 348 23.92 -25.31 20.03
N PHE A 349 24.35 -25.22 18.77
CA PHE A 349 24.88 -26.33 17.98
C PHE A 349 26.42 -26.37 18.04
N PHE A 350 26.98 -26.40 19.24
CA PHE A 350 28.43 -26.37 19.47
C PHE A 350 29.06 -27.75 19.71
N HIS A 351 28.25 -28.78 20.00
CA HIS A 351 28.73 -30.13 20.27
C HIS A 351 28.70 -31.00 19.01
N LYS A 352 29.88 -31.36 18.49
CA LYS A 352 30.03 -32.27 17.34
C LYS A 352 29.79 -33.72 17.79
N ILE A 353 28.89 -34.42 17.10
CA ILE A 353 28.56 -35.83 17.40
C ILE A 353 29.18 -36.79 16.38
N TRP A 354 29.39 -36.34 15.13
CA TRP A 354 29.91 -37.16 14.03
C TRP A 354 30.51 -36.30 12.90
N GLY A 355 31.50 -36.80 12.15
CA GLY A 355 32.14 -36.16 10.98
C GLY A 355 33.66 -35.91 11.11
N ASN A 356 34.39 -35.97 9.99
CA ASN A 356 35.86 -35.78 9.96
C ASN A 356 36.27 -34.32 10.25
N PHE A 357 37.48 -34.13 10.76
CA PHE A 357 38.00 -32.83 11.23
C PHE A 357 38.72 -32.01 10.15
N ASP A 358 38.92 -32.56 8.95
CA ASP A 358 39.70 -31.91 7.90
C ASP A 358 38.82 -31.58 6.69
N ALA A 359 38.31 -30.35 6.65
CA ALA A 359 37.90 -29.64 5.45
C ALA A 359 38.06 -28.13 5.68
#